data_AF-A0A355YN48-F1
#
_entry.id   AF-A0A355YN48-F1
#
_cell.length_a   1.000
_cell.length_b   1.000
_cell.length_c   1.000
_cell.angle_alpha   90.00
_cell.angle_beta   90.00
_cell.angle_gamma   90.00
#
_symmetry.space_group_name_H-M   'P 1'
#
loop_
_entity.id
_entity.type
_entity.pdbx_description
1 polymer ?
#
loop_
_entity_poly.entity_id
_entity_poly.type
_entity_poly.pdbx_seq_one_letter_code
_entity_poly.pdbx_strand_id
1 'polypeptide(L)'
;MAAVDWAVRKNLPQLGFTALKETIVTYMCERYQVPAEDRTVRNTTVWDILRDMARQYEVLEKRGETHMDRKWFCDHKLMTTPYRAELSCMIREIPEELLDVTVRIMRFRDALNDFGFSENEKEGDILTWREIQEQLRDFRETLKRIMEEQGVSFEIN
;
A
#
# COMPACT_ATOMS: atom_id res chain seq x y z
N MET A 1 -5.61 5.28 10.86
CA MET A 1 -5.15 6.60 10.37
C MET A 1 -4.41 7.44 11.42
N ALA A 2 -4.77 7.42 12.71
CA ALA A 2 -4.15 8.26 13.74
C ALA A 2 -2.60 8.28 13.79
N ALA A 3 -1.94 7.14 13.54
CA ALA A 3 -0.48 7.06 13.49
C ALA A 3 0.12 7.87 12.32
N VAL A 4 -0.53 7.86 11.15
CA VAL A 4 -0.15 8.67 9.99
C VAL A 4 -0.30 10.14 10.32
N ASP A 5 -1.43 10.55 10.92
CA ASP A 5 -1.71 11.93 11.32
C ASP A 5 -0.68 12.46 12.32
N TRP A 6 -0.29 11.61 13.27
CA TRP A 6 0.76 11.95 14.22
C TRP A 6 2.11 12.13 13.52
N ALA A 7 2.49 11.22 12.62
CA ALA A 7 3.76 11.31 11.88
C ALA A 7 3.82 12.56 10.98
N VAL A 8 2.72 12.90 10.31
CA VAL A 8 2.58 14.14 9.52
C VAL A 8 2.77 15.37 10.41
N ARG A 9 2.06 15.45 11.55
CA ARG A 9 2.18 16.59 12.49
C ARG A 9 3.58 16.73 13.08
N LYS A 10 4.31 15.64 13.23
CA LYS A 10 5.66 15.62 13.78
C LYS A 10 6.76 15.71 12.74
N ASN A 11 6.43 15.85 11.46
CA ASN A 11 7.39 15.90 10.36
C ASN A 11 8.30 14.65 10.31
N LEU A 12 7.73 13.46 10.54
CA LEU A 12 8.43 12.18 10.59
C LEU A 12 8.05 11.30 9.38
N PRO A 13 8.58 11.57 8.16
CA PRO A 13 8.10 10.91 6.95
C PRO A 13 8.37 9.41 6.92
N GLN A 14 9.54 8.95 7.37
CA GLN A 14 9.83 7.52 7.43
C GLN A 14 8.79 6.74 8.26
N LEU A 15 8.43 7.28 9.43
CA LEU A 15 7.35 6.73 10.27
C LEU A 15 5.98 6.89 9.61
N GLY A 16 5.74 7.99 8.89
CA GLY A 16 4.52 8.24 8.15
C GLY A 16 4.27 7.22 7.03
N PHE A 17 5.25 6.97 6.17
CA PHE A 17 5.16 5.96 5.11
C PHE A 17 5.04 4.54 5.67
N THR A 18 5.73 4.26 6.78
CA THR A 18 5.55 2.99 7.50
C THR A 18 4.12 2.86 8.02
N ALA A 19 3.57 3.91 8.65
CA ALA A 19 2.21 3.93 9.16
C ALA A 19 1.16 3.83 8.05
N LEU A 20 1.40 4.42 6.87
CA LEU A 20 0.54 4.27 5.69
C LEU A 20 0.50 2.81 5.23
N LYS A 21 1.66 2.17 5.05
CA LYS A 21 1.76 0.75 4.69
C LYS A 21 1.01 -0.14 5.69
N GLU A 22 1.21 0.09 7.00
CA GLU A 22 0.50 -0.66 8.04
C GLU A 22 -1.01 -0.37 8.05
N THR A 23 -1.43 0.85 7.72
CA THR A 23 -2.86 1.22 7.60
C THR A 23 -3.51 0.48 6.43
N ILE A 24 -2.87 0.45 5.25
CA ILE A 24 -3.38 -0.28 4.08
C ILE A 24 -3.54 -1.77 4.42
N VAL A 25 -2.49 -2.41 4.93
CA VAL A 25 -2.54 -3.84 5.25
C VAL A 25 -3.63 -4.16 6.27
N THR A 26 -3.75 -3.36 7.31
CA THR A 26 -4.78 -3.56 8.36
C THR A 26 -6.18 -3.36 7.79
N TYR A 27 -6.39 -2.31 7.00
CA TYR A 27 -7.65 -2.06 6.30
C TYR A 27 -8.07 -3.25 5.42
N MET A 28 -7.14 -3.78 4.63
CA MET A 28 -7.40 -4.92 3.76
C MET A 28 -7.72 -6.19 4.57
N CYS A 29 -7.01 -6.43 5.66
CA CYS A 29 -7.32 -7.54 6.57
C CYS A 29 -8.74 -7.43 7.13
N GLU A 30 -9.10 -6.27 7.70
CA GLU A 30 -10.41 -6.06 8.31
C GLU A 30 -11.55 -6.17 7.29
N ARG A 31 -11.41 -5.52 6.13
CA ARG A 31 -12.44 -5.51 5.08
C ARG A 31 -12.79 -6.92 4.58
N TYR A 32 -11.78 -7.75 4.38
CA TYR A 32 -11.94 -9.09 3.81
C TYR A 32 -11.95 -10.18 4.88
N GLN A 33 -12.03 -9.81 6.16
CA GLN A 33 -12.10 -10.74 7.29
C GLN A 33 -10.89 -11.69 7.37
N VAL A 34 -9.72 -11.22 6.92
CA VAL A 34 -8.44 -11.92 7.12
C VAL A 34 -7.91 -11.52 8.51
N PRO A 35 -7.62 -12.47 9.41
CA PRO A 35 -7.19 -12.16 10.78
C PRO A 35 -5.95 -11.28 10.81
N ALA A 36 -6.09 -10.06 11.35
CA ALA A 36 -4.99 -9.10 11.43
C ALA A 36 -3.95 -9.50 12.49
N GLU A 37 -4.34 -10.32 13.46
CA GLU A 37 -3.49 -10.91 14.49
C GLU A 37 -2.56 -12.01 13.96
N ASP A 38 -2.92 -12.65 12.84
CA ASP A 38 -2.04 -13.59 12.15
C ASP A 38 -0.94 -12.81 11.42
N ARG A 39 0.18 -12.61 12.12
CA ARG A 39 1.32 -11.85 11.61
C ARG A 39 1.88 -12.42 10.31
N THR A 40 1.84 -13.74 10.13
CA THR A 40 2.35 -14.37 8.91
C THR A 40 1.46 -14.00 7.74
N VAL A 41 0.15 -14.16 7.87
CA VAL A 41 -0.77 -13.82 6.77
C VAL A 41 -0.81 -12.32 6.52
N ARG A 42 -0.85 -11.51 7.57
CA ARG A 42 -0.88 -10.04 7.47
C ARG A 42 0.39 -9.48 6.81
N ASN A 43 1.57 -9.79 7.36
CA ASN A 43 2.82 -9.15 6.94
C ASN A 43 3.48 -9.83 5.75
N THR A 44 3.21 -11.11 5.52
CA THR A 44 3.75 -11.85 4.37
C THR A 44 2.70 -11.90 3.27
N THR A 45 1.59 -12.61 3.48
CA THR A 45 0.66 -12.90 2.38
C THR A 45 -0.07 -11.66 1.85
N VAL A 46 -0.75 -10.89 2.69
CA VAL A 46 -1.52 -9.70 2.25
C VAL A 46 -0.59 -8.65 1.66
N TRP A 47 0.52 -8.37 2.35
CA TRP A 47 1.50 -7.41 1.85
C TRP A 47 2.15 -7.84 0.54
N ASP A 48 2.52 -9.11 0.39
CA ASP A 48 3.12 -9.61 -0.86
C ASP A 48 2.13 -9.56 -2.02
N ILE A 49 0.85 -9.86 -1.79
CA ILE A 49 -0.20 -9.72 -2.80
C ILE A 49 -0.31 -8.26 -3.24
N LEU A 50 -0.47 -7.34 -2.29
CA LEU A 50 -0.59 -5.90 -2.58
C LEU A 50 0.62 -5.38 -3.34
N ARG A 51 1.83 -5.71 -2.89
CA ARG A 51 3.09 -5.31 -3.53
C ARG A 51 3.15 -5.81 -4.97
N ASP A 52 2.89 -7.09 -5.19
CA ASP A 52 3.09 -7.71 -6.49
C ASP A 52 2.03 -7.23 -7.49
N MET A 53 0.78 -7.07 -7.04
CA MET A 53 -0.29 -6.44 -7.82
C MET A 53 0.05 -4.99 -8.16
N ALA A 54 0.52 -4.21 -7.19
CA ALA A 54 0.87 -2.80 -7.40
C ALA A 54 2.02 -2.63 -8.41
N ARG A 55 3.04 -3.48 -8.35
CA ARG A 55 4.12 -3.51 -9.35
C ARG A 55 3.62 -3.89 -10.73
N GLN A 56 2.75 -4.89 -10.85
CA GLN A 56 2.20 -5.27 -12.14
C GLN A 56 1.31 -4.18 -12.71
N TYR A 57 0.47 -3.56 -11.88
CA TYR A 57 -0.38 -2.43 -12.25
C TYR A 57 0.45 -1.30 -12.87
N GLU A 58 1.53 -0.90 -12.20
CA GLU A 58 2.41 0.15 -12.69
C GLU A 58 3.05 -0.19 -14.05
N VAL A 59 3.45 -1.44 -14.26
CA VAL A 59 4.02 -1.89 -15.54
C VAL A 59 2.96 -1.82 -16.65
N LEU A 60 1.72 -2.21 -16.37
CA LEU A 60 0.60 -2.13 -17.31
C LEU A 60 0.26 -0.68 -17.65
N GLU A 61 0.16 0.19 -16.64
CA GLU A 61 -0.12 1.62 -16.79
C GLU A 61 0.93 2.29 -17.70
N LYS A 62 2.22 2.01 -17.48
CA LYS A 62 3.31 2.53 -18.32
C LYS A 62 3.24 2.07 -19.78
N ARG A 63 2.57 0.95 -20.04
CA ARG A 63 2.33 0.41 -21.40
C ARG A 63 1.01 0.89 -22.00
N GLY A 64 0.19 1.63 -21.24
CA GLY A 64 -1.16 2.01 -21.63
C GLY A 64 -2.15 0.84 -21.62
N GLU A 65 -1.82 -0.24 -20.89
CA GLU A 65 -2.68 -1.40 -20.72
C GLU A 65 -3.58 -1.21 -19.49
N THR A 66 -4.87 -1.53 -19.61
CA THR A 66 -5.86 -1.29 -18.55
C THR A 66 -6.33 -2.57 -17.85
N HIS A 67 -5.87 -3.74 -18.28
CA HIS A 67 -6.37 -5.01 -17.75
C HIS A 67 -5.29 -5.81 -17.05
N MET A 68 -5.45 -5.97 -15.73
CA MET A 68 -4.65 -6.89 -14.93
C MET A 68 -5.31 -8.27 -14.86
N ASP A 69 -4.54 -9.32 -15.15
CA ASP A 69 -4.97 -10.70 -14.90
C ASP A 69 -4.95 -11.02 -13.39
N ARG A 70 -6.05 -10.67 -12.71
CA ARG A 70 -6.28 -10.96 -11.29
C ARG A 70 -6.43 -12.45 -10.99
N LYS A 71 -6.78 -13.27 -12.00
CA LYS A 71 -6.95 -14.71 -11.83
C LYS A 71 -5.60 -15.38 -11.61
N TRP A 72 -4.57 -14.95 -12.35
CA TRP A 72 -3.21 -15.42 -12.16
C TRP A 72 -2.75 -15.32 -10.69
N PHE A 73 -3.03 -14.19 -10.01
CA PHE A 73 -2.69 -14.03 -8.60
C PHE A 73 -3.42 -15.04 -7.70
N CYS A 74 -4.72 -15.28 -7.94
CA CYS A 74 -5.47 -16.27 -7.17
C CYS A 74 -4.87 -17.68 -7.31
N ASP A 75 -4.43 -18.01 -8.53
CA ASP A 75 -3.88 -19.34 -8.84
C ASP A 75 -2.46 -19.53 -8.30
N HIS A 76 -1.65 -18.48 -8.22
CA HIS A 76 -0.22 -18.59 -7.87
C HIS A 76 0.13 -18.13 -6.44
N LYS A 77 -0.67 -17.25 -5.82
CA LYS A 77 -0.36 -16.68 -4.49
C LYS A 77 -1.11 -17.31 -3.33
N LEU A 78 -2.19 -18.06 -3.59
CA LEU A 78 -3.11 -18.53 -2.55
C LEU A 78 -3.04 -20.04 -2.29
N MET A 79 -1.94 -20.70 -2.64
CA MET A 79 -1.85 -22.17 -2.64
C MET A 79 -1.69 -22.79 -1.25
N THR A 80 -1.29 -22.01 -0.23
CA THR A 80 -0.90 -22.53 1.09
C THR A 80 -1.62 -21.90 2.28
N THR A 81 -2.54 -20.96 2.04
CA THR A 81 -3.22 -20.20 3.10
C THR A 81 -4.64 -20.73 3.35
N PRO A 82 -5.08 -20.84 4.62
CA PRO A 82 -6.47 -21.20 4.93
C PRO A 82 -7.46 -20.09 4.52
N TYR A 83 -7.00 -18.86 4.32
CA TYR A 83 -7.83 -17.69 3.97
C TYR A 83 -7.97 -17.49 2.46
N ARG A 84 -7.97 -18.59 1.69
CA ARG A 84 -7.95 -18.53 0.21
C ARG A 84 -9.18 -17.82 -0.34
N ALA A 85 -10.35 -18.03 0.25
CA ALA A 85 -11.59 -17.43 -0.24
C ALA A 85 -11.57 -15.91 -0.05
N GLU A 86 -11.23 -15.47 1.15
CA GLU A 86 -11.12 -14.07 1.57
C GLU A 86 -10.08 -13.33 0.72
N LEU A 87 -8.89 -13.92 0.56
CA LEU A 87 -7.81 -13.34 -0.25
C LEU A 87 -8.13 -13.36 -1.75
N SER A 88 -8.93 -14.31 -2.24
CA SER A 88 -9.42 -14.30 -3.63
C SER A 88 -10.40 -13.14 -3.87
N CYS A 89 -11.32 -12.89 -2.92
CA CYS A 89 -12.21 -11.73 -2.96
C CYS A 89 -11.39 -10.44 -2.94
N MET A 90 -10.42 -10.36 -2.03
CA MET A 90 -9.49 -9.23 -1.94
C MET A 90 -8.82 -8.94 -3.29
N ILE A 91 -8.17 -9.92 -3.90
CA ILE A 91 -7.48 -9.77 -5.20
C ILE A 91 -8.44 -9.27 -6.30
N ARG A 92 -9.68 -9.75 -6.31
CA ARG A 92 -10.67 -9.37 -7.33
C ARG A 92 -11.21 -7.97 -7.17
N GLU A 93 -11.26 -7.46 -5.93
CA GLU A 93 -11.98 -6.23 -5.59
C GLU A 93 -11.07 -5.04 -5.24
N ILE A 94 -9.76 -5.26 -5.04
CA ILE A 94 -8.81 -4.15 -4.77
C ILE A 94 -8.94 -3.06 -5.86
N PRO A 95 -9.19 -1.80 -5.50
CA PRO A 95 -9.22 -0.69 -6.45
C PRO A 95 -7.84 -0.45 -7.07
N GLU A 96 -7.81 -0.12 -8.35
CA GLU A 96 -6.57 0.23 -9.07
C GLU A 96 -5.87 1.45 -8.46
N GLU A 97 -6.65 2.43 -7.99
CA GLU A 97 -6.09 3.59 -7.30
C GLU A 97 -5.35 3.21 -6.01
N LEU A 98 -5.83 2.20 -5.28
CA LEU A 98 -5.14 1.71 -4.09
C LEU A 98 -3.81 1.04 -4.48
N LEU A 99 -3.75 0.38 -5.64
CA LEU A 99 -2.52 -0.21 -6.17
C LEU A 99 -1.49 0.87 -6.55
N ASP A 100 -1.93 1.94 -7.21
CA ASP A 100 -1.06 3.09 -7.54
C ASP A 100 -0.48 3.75 -6.28
N VAL A 101 -1.33 4.02 -5.29
CA VAL A 101 -0.87 4.60 -4.01
C VAL A 101 0.07 3.63 -3.28
N THR A 102 -0.20 2.33 -3.33
CA THR A 102 0.65 1.30 -2.70
C THR A 102 2.06 1.29 -3.31
N VAL A 103 2.20 1.27 -4.65
CA VAL A 103 3.54 1.23 -5.28
C VAL A 103 4.36 2.48 -4.95
N ARG A 104 3.72 3.64 -4.85
CA ARG A 104 4.39 4.90 -4.49
C ARG A 104 4.83 4.91 -3.03
N ILE A 105 3.96 4.55 -2.09
CA ILE A 105 4.30 4.43 -0.67
C ILE A 105 5.48 3.48 -0.47
N MET A 106 5.50 2.36 -1.18
CA MET A 106 6.60 1.41 -1.15
C MET A 106 7.94 2.05 -1.53
N ARG A 107 7.98 2.75 -2.66
CA ARG A 107 9.21 3.43 -3.12
C ARG A 107 9.72 4.43 -2.10
N PHE A 108 8.85 5.28 -1.58
CA PHE A 108 9.24 6.27 -0.58
C PHE A 108 9.72 5.63 0.71
N ARG A 109 9.05 4.58 1.18
CA ARG A 109 9.47 3.84 2.37
C ARG A 109 10.84 3.21 2.18
N ASP A 110 11.05 2.54 1.05
CA ASP A 110 12.30 1.84 0.75
C ASP A 110 13.45 2.83 0.57
N ALA A 111 13.26 3.91 -0.20
CA ALA A 111 14.26 4.98 -0.35
C ALA A 111 14.62 5.65 0.99
N LEU A 112 13.63 5.92 1.85
CA LEU A 112 13.88 6.49 3.18
C LEU A 112 14.58 5.51 4.12
N ASN A 113 14.29 4.21 4.02
CA ASN A 113 14.94 3.17 4.83
C ASN A 113 16.39 2.93 4.38
N ASP A 114 16.65 3.07 3.09
CA ASP A 114 17.98 2.96 2.51
C ASP A 114 18.79 4.26 2.68
N PHE A 115 18.23 5.29 3.33
CA PHE A 115 18.84 6.62 3.50
C PHE A 115 19.28 7.27 2.18
N GLY A 116 18.61 6.97 1.06
CA GLY A 116 19.01 7.43 -0.28
C GLY A 116 20.20 6.65 -0.88
N PHE A 117 20.62 5.55 -0.27
CA PHE A 117 21.62 4.64 -0.84
C PHE A 117 20.91 3.48 -1.56
N SER A 118 20.22 3.76 -2.67
CA SER A 118 19.72 2.71 -3.54
C SER A 118 20.63 2.57 -4.78
N GLU A 119 20.93 1.33 -5.18
CA GLU A 119 21.73 1.03 -6.38
C GLU A 119 21.09 1.54 -7.70
N ASN A 120 19.84 2.02 -7.63
CA ASN A 120 19.03 2.43 -8.78
C ASN A 120 18.75 3.95 -8.84
N GLU A 121 19.28 4.75 -7.91
CA GLU A 121 19.09 6.20 -7.95
C GLU A 121 19.98 6.84 -9.02
N LYS A 122 19.34 7.47 -10.02
CA LYS A 122 20.03 8.37 -10.94
C LYS A 122 20.21 9.72 -10.26
N GLU A 123 21.41 10.27 -10.36
CA GLU A 123 21.71 11.66 -9.98
C GLU A 123 20.70 12.60 -10.65
N GLY A 124 19.74 13.13 -9.88
CA GLY A 124 18.71 14.06 -10.39
C GLY A 124 17.28 13.80 -9.91
N ASP A 125 16.95 12.60 -9.42
CA ASP A 125 15.60 12.24 -8.94
C ASP A 125 15.43 12.39 -7.41
N ILE A 126 16.36 13.09 -6.74
CA ILE A 126 16.35 13.24 -5.28
C ILE A 126 15.34 14.30 -4.87
N LEU A 127 14.20 13.86 -4.34
CA LEU A 127 13.19 14.73 -3.77
C LEU A 127 13.72 15.42 -2.51
N THR A 128 13.40 16.69 -2.37
CA THR A 128 13.64 17.45 -1.15
C THR A 128 12.81 16.90 0.01
N TRP A 129 13.28 17.13 1.23
CA TRP A 129 12.52 16.76 2.44
C TRP A 129 11.11 17.34 2.46
N ARG A 130 10.93 18.55 1.91
CA ARG A 130 9.62 19.20 1.82
C ARG A 130 8.70 18.46 0.84
N GLU A 131 9.21 18.09 -0.33
CA GLU A 131 8.43 17.33 -1.31
C GLU A 131 8.04 15.96 -0.76
N ILE A 132 8.92 15.28 -0.03
CA ILE A 132 8.61 14.01 0.66
C ILE A 132 7.46 14.19 1.67
N GLN A 133 7.44 15.30 2.41
CA GLN A 133 6.35 15.61 3.35
C GLN A 133 5.03 15.94 2.64
N GLU A 134 5.08 16.64 1.50
CA GLU A 134 3.92 16.93 0.67
C GLU A 134 3.34 15.62 0.11
N GLN A 135 4.18 14.75 -0.43
CA GLN A 135 3.78 13.41 -0.90
C GLN A 135 3.14 12.57 0.21
N LEU A 136 3.70 12.58 1.43
CA LEU A 136 3.10 11.89 2.57
C LEU A 136 1.68 12.40 2.88
N ARG A 137 1.48 13.72 2.83
CA ARG A 137 0.16 14.34 3.05
C ARG A 137 -0.82 13.94 1.95
N ASP A 138 -0.38 13.98 0.70
CA ASP A 138 -1.23 13.61 -0.44
C ASP A 138 -1.66 12.14 -0.35
N PHE A 139 -0.73 11.22 -0.08
CA PHE A 139 -1.08 9.80 0.08
C PHE A 139 -2.00 9.54 1.27
N ARG A 140 -1.87 10.30 2.35
CA ARG A 140 -2.80 10.24 3.48
C ARG A 140 -4.21 10.62 3.03
N GLU A 141 -4.39 11.73 2.33
CA GLU A 141 -5.71 12.15 1.86
C GLU A 141 -6.29 11.16 0.86
N THR A 142 -5.48 10.70 -0.10
CA THR A 142 -5.93 9.71 -1.09
C THR A 142 -6.37 8.41 -0.43
N LEU A 143 -5.56 7.87 0.50
CA LEU A 143 -5.92 6.65 1.20
C LEU A 143 -7.18 6.84 2.06
N LYS A 144 -7.30 7.98 2.74
CA LYS A 144 -8.49 8.32 3.53
C LYS A 144 -9.73 8.33 2.64
N ARG A 145 -9.68 8.99 1.49
CA ARG A 145 -10.79 9.04 0.52
C ARG A 145 -11.18 7.64 0.03
N ILE A 146 -10.22 6.82 -0.39
CA ILE A 146 -10.48 5.44 -0.83
C ILE A 146 -11.19 4.65 0.28
N MET A 147 -10.70 4.75 1.52
CA MET A 147 -11.30 4.05 2.65
C MET A 147 -12.73 4.54 2.94
N GLU A 148 -12.99 5.84 2.86
CA GLU A 148 -14.33 6.44 3.03
C GLU A 148 -15.31 6.01 1.93
N GLU A 149 -14.89 6.03 0.66
CA GLU A 149 -15.68 5.53 -0.48
C GLU A 149 -16.03 4.04 -0.35
N GLN A 150 -15.19 3.29 0.36
CA GLN A 150 -15.40 1.88 0.66
C GLN A 150 -16.09 1.63 2.01
N GLY A 151 -16.59 2.68 2.67
CA GLY A 151 -17.48 2.63 3.83
C GLY A 151 -16.81 2.77 5.20
N VAL A 152 -15.54 3.15 5.28
CA VAL A 152 -14.83 3.37 6.56
C VAL A 152 -15.06 4.80 7.06
N SER A 153 -15.53 4.96 8.29
CA SER A 153 -15.63 6.26 8.95
C SER A 153 -14.46 6.51 9.90
N PHE A 154 -13.82 7.66 9.77
CA PHE A 154 -12.81 8.13 10.72
C PHE A 154 -13.48 9.11 11.69
N GLU A 155 -14.05 8.61 12.78
CA GLU A 155 -14.60 9.48 13.82
C GLU A 155 -13.47 10.33 14.43
N ILE A 156 -13.71 11.64 14.52
CA ILE A 156 -12.85 12.58 15.23
C ILE A 156 -13.28 12.50 16.70
N ASN A 157 -12.51 11.77 17.52
CA ASN A 157 -12.56 11.92 18.98
C ASN A 157 -11.86 13.21 19.39
#